data_AF-A0A7M1VY03-F1
#
_entry.id   AF-A0A7M1VY03-F1
#
_cell.length_a   1.000
_cell.length_b   1.000
_cell.length_c   1.000
_cell.angle_alpha   90.00
_cell.angle_beta   90.00
_cell.angle_gamma   90.00
#
_symmetry.space_group_name_H-M   'P 1'
#
loop_
_entity.id
_entity.type
_entity.pdbx_description
1 polymer ?
#
loop_
_entity_poly.entity_id
_entity_poly.type
_entity_poly.pdbx_seq_one_letter_code
_entity_poly.pdbx_strand_id
1 'polypeptide(L)'
;MCDIRNLIPLHIQHGGHILGSAYVEFKLPNHEIIVFSGDLGPSNTPLLPDPKPPKRADYLFIESTYGNKEHKDIATRTERLNAIIDHALQDGGVILIPAFSVGRTQELLFDIEQLIHQRDLSSSLPIILDSPLAKRVTKTYRRFKKL
;
A
#
# COMPACT_ATOMS: atom_id res chain seq x y z
N MET A 1 8.17 -32.38 13.51
CA MET A 1 9.47 -31.88 13.01
C MET A 1 9.43 -31.95 11.50
N CYS A 2 9.37 -30.80 10.81
CA CYS A 2 9.44 -30.74 9.35
C CYS A 2 10.92 -30.87 8.97
N ASP A 3 11.28 -31.93 8.23
CA ASP A 3 12.65 -32.19 7.82
C ASP A 3 13.03 -31.22 6.68
N ILE A 4 13.99 -30.33 6.94
CA ILE A 4 14.38 -29.20 6.09
C ILE A 4 15.40 -29.62 5.01
N ARG A 5 15.59 -30.94 4.79
CA ARG A 5 16.69 -31.48 3.98
C ARG A 5 16.50 -31.43 2.46
N ASN A 6 15.33 -31.03 1.96
CA ASN A 6 15.09 -30.74 0.54
C ASN A 6 14.46 -29.35 0.41
N LEU A 7 15.30 -28.30 0.37
CA LEU A 7 14.84 -26.93 0.19
C LEU A 7 14.25 -26.75 -1.22
N ILE A 8 12.94 -26.52 -1.30
CA ILE A 8 12.25 -26.09 -2.52
C ILE A 8 12.70 -24.65 -2.82
N PRO A 9 13.20 -24.34 -4.03
CA PRO A 9 13.55 -22.97 -4.40
C PRO A 9 12.37 -22.01 -4.21
N LEU A 10 12.63 -20.91 -3.49
CA LEU A 10 11.68 -19.84 -3.17
C LEU A 10 12.14 -18.57 -3.86
N HIS A 11 11.26 -17.96 -4.66
CA HIS A 11 11.45 -16.59 -5.14
C HIS A 11 10.43 -15.66 -4.50
N ILE A 12 10.89 -14.48 -4.09
CA ILE A 12 10.09 -13.45 -3.43
C ILE A 12 10.07 -12.23 -4.35
N GLN A 13 8.88 -11.72 -4.65
CA GLN A 13 8.66 -10.60 -5.56
C GLN A 13 7.76 -9.56 -4.91
N HIS A 14 7.91 -8.29 -5.27
CA HIS A 14 7.14 -7.20 -4.66
C HIS A 14 5.63 -7.39 -4.85
N GLY A 15 4.87 -7.33 -3.75
CA GLY A 15 3.41 -7.42 -3.75
C GLY A 15 2.70 -6.08 -3.84
N GLY A 16 3.40 -4.97 -3.55
CA GLY A 16 2.88 -3.60 -3.68
C GLY A 16 1.81 -3.18 -2.66
N HIS A 17 1.39 -4.06 -1.74
CA HIS A 17 0.30 -3.80 -0.80
C HIS A 17 0.70 -2.89 0.38
N ILE A 18 1.81 -3.23 1.03
CA ILE A 18 2.48 -2.42 2.06
C ILE A 18 3.99 -2.54 1.88
N LEU A 19 4.75 -1.67 2.54
CA LEU A 19 6.22 -1.80 2.56
C LEU A 19 6.65 -3.19 3.05
N GLY A 20 7.42 -3.89 2.22
CA GLY A 20 7.89 -5.25 2.49
C GLY A 20 6.90 -6.36 2.11
N SER A 21 5.71 -6.03 1.60
CA SER A 21 4.79 -7.03 1.04
C SER A 21 5.39 -7.72 -0.18
N ALA A 22 5.10 -9.01 -0.29
CA ALA A 22 5.59 -9.84 -1.38
C ALA A 22 4.61 -10.96 -1.72
N TYR A 23 4.62 -11.34 -3.00
CA TYR A 23 4.13 -12.66 -3.39
C TYR A 23 5.32 -13.63 -3.48
N VAL A 24 5.02 -14.91 -3.32
CA VAL A 24 6.03 -15.96 -3.28
C VAL A 24 5.78 -17.02 -4.33
N GLU A 25 6.85 -17.44 -5.01
CA GLU A 25 6.85 -18.53 -5.98
C GLU A 25 7.65 -19.71 -5.42
N PHE A 26 7.06 -20.90 -5.44
CA PHE A 26 7.71 -22.15 -5.10
C PHE A 26 7.90 -22.98 -6.37
N LYS A 27 9.14 -23.39 -6.65
CA LYS A 27 9.44 -24.29 -7.77
C LYS A 27 9.60 -25.72 -7.27
N LEU A 28 8.60 -26.57 -7.54
CA LEU A 28 8.60 -27.96 -7.10
C LEU A 28 9.62 -28.82 -7.87
N PRO A 29 10.00 -30.00 -7.34
CA PRO A 29 10.91 -30.93 -8.02
C PRO A 29 10.42 -31.40 -9.40
N ASN A 30 9.10 -31.45 -9.62
CA ASN A 30 8.47 -31.78 -10.90
C ASN A 30 8.37 -30.56 -11.85
N HIS A 31 9.02 -29.45 -11.53
CA HIS A 31 9.04 -28.19 -12.28
C HIS A 31 7.72 -27.40 -12.27
N GLU A 32 6.70 -27.85 -11.54
CA GLU A 32 5.50 -27.05 -11.32
C GLU A 32 5.81 -25.82 -10.44
N ILE A 33 5.14 -24.71 -10.75
CA ILE A 33 5.27 -23.45 -10.02
C ILE A 33 3.98 -23.17 -9.26
N ILE A 34 4.09 -23.09 -7.93
CA ILE A 34 3.01 -22.65 -7.06
C ILE A 34 3.27 -21.19 -6.67
N VAL A 35 2.27 -20.33 -6.87
CA VAL A 35 2.33 -18.92 -6.49
C VAL A 35 1.31 -18.62 -5.40
N PHE A 36 1.75 -17.97 -4.32
CA PHE A 36 0.87 -17.38 -3.32
C PHE A 36 1.00 -15.87 -3.40
N SER A 37 -0.09 -15.16 -3.68
CA SER A 37 -0.07 -13.72 -3.86
C SER A 37 0.19 -12.95 -2.57
N GLY A 38 -0.24 -13.49 -1.42
CA GLY A 38 -0.51 -12.65 -0.25
C GLY A 38 -1.56 -11.58 -0.61
N ASP A 39 -1.52 -10.44 0.06
CA ASP A 39 -2.31 -9.28 -0.35
C ASP A 39 -1.56 -8.49 -1.42
N LEU A 40 -2.26 -8.12 -2.50
CA LEU A 40 -1.71 -7.37 -3.60
C LEU A 40 -2.08 -5.89 -3.49
N GLY A 41 -1.12 -5.04 -3.82
CA GLY A 41 -1.36 -3.61 -3.97
C GLY A 41 -1.83 -3.25 -5.37
N PRO A 42 -2.47 -2.09 -5.52
CA PRO A 42 -2.71 -1.52 -6.84
C PRO A 42 -1.38 -1.08 -7.49
N SER A 43 -1.36 -0.98 -8.82
CA SER A 43 -0.26 -0.35 -9.56
C SER A 43 -0.37 1.17 -9.56
N ASN A 44 0.70 1.86 -9.94
CA ASN A 44 0.84 3.31 -10.01
C ASN A 44 0.62 4.02 -8.67
N THR A 45 1.05 3.39 -7.57
CA THR A 45 1.04 4.06 -6.26
C THR A 45 2.29 4.94 -6.10
N PRO A 46 2.19 6.09 -5.41
CA PRO A 46 3.33 7.00 -5.25
C PRO A 46 4.40 6.49 -4.27
N LEU A 47 4.10 5.45 -3.49
CA LEU A 47 4.93 5.04 -2.34
C LEU A 47 5.59 3.68 -2.49
N LEU A 48 5.06 2.78 -3.32
CA LEU A 48 5.52 1.41 -3.43
C LEU A 48 5.74 1.02 -4.91
N PRO A 49 6.76 0.19 -5.20
CA PRO A 49 6.92 -0.39 -6.53
C PRO A 49 5.71 -1.19 -6.95
N ASP A 50 5.37 -1.11 -8.23
CA ASP A 50 4.26 -1.87 -8.79
C ASP A 50 4.52 -3.38 -8.69
N PRO A 51 3.49 -4.18 -8.31
CA PRO A 51 3.60 -5.62 -8.37
C PRO A 51 3.77 -6.06 -9.83
N LYS A 52 4.79 -6.87 -10.09
CA LYS A 52 5.02 -7.48 -11.41
C LYS A 52 4.43 -8.89 -11.41
N PRO A 53 3.62 -9.29 -12.40
CA PRO A 53 3.06 -10.64 -12.41
C PRO A 53 4.15 -11.71 -12.56
N PRO A 54 3.95 -12.93 -12.01
CA PRO A 54 4.86 -14.05 -12.22
C PRO A 54 4.88 -14.44 -13.71
N LYS A 55 6.02 -14.95 -14.19
CA LYS A 55 6.15 -15.39 -15.60
C LYS A 55 5.24 -16.59 -15.93
N ARG A 56 4.98 -17.44 -14.94
CA ARG A 56 4.15 -18.65 -15.02
C ARG A 56 3.68 -19.03 -13.61
N ALA A 57 2.48 -19.58 -13.51
CA ALA A 57 1.98 -20.26 -12.33
C ALA A 57 1.19 -21.49 -12.80
N ASP A 58 1.54 -22.68 -12.31
CA ASP A 58 0.75 -23.90 -12.53
C ASP A 58 -0.39 -23.99 -11.51
N TYR A 59 -0.14 -23.50 -10.29
CA TYR A 59 -1.14 -23.27 -9.25
C TYR A 59 -1.03 -21.85 -8.71
N LEU A 60 -2.15 -21.14 -8.69
CA LEU A 60 -2.22 -19.76 -8.21
C LEU A 60 -3.19 -19.67 -7.03
N PHE A 61 -2.66 -19.32 -5.87
CA PHE A 61 -3.42 -18.94 -4.69
C PHE A 61 -3.44 -17.41 -4.63
N ILE A 62 -4.53 -16.82 -5.12
CA ILE A 62 -4.69 -15.37 -5.21
C ILE A 62 -5.70 -14.86 -4.18
N GLU A 63 -5.40 -13.72 -3.58
CA GLU A 63 -6.36 -13.01 -2.73
C GLU A 63 -7.59 -12.55 -3.51
N SER A 64 -8.68 -12.32 -2.78
CA SER A 64 -9.96 -11.92 -3.37
C SER A 64 -10.66 -10.85 -2.56
N THR A 65 -9.91 -9.97 -1.87
CA THR A 65 -10.47 -8.97 -0.94
C THR A 65 -11.53 -8.09 -1.60
N TYR A 66 -11.34 -7.78 -2.89
CA TYR A 66 -12.25 -6.96 -3.70
C TYR A 66 -12.78 -7.70 -4.94
N GLY A 67 -12.80 -9.03 -4.94
CA GLY A 67 -13.12 -9.85 -6.13
C GLY A 67 -14.50 -9.59 -6.77
N ASN A 68 -15.40 -8.86 -6.09
CA ASN A 68 -16.72 -8.48 -6.57
C ASN A 68 -16.93 -6.96 -6.77
N LYS A 69 -15.86 -6.15 -6.74
CA LYS A 69 -15.96 -4.69 -6.83
C LYS A 69 -15.00 -4.13 -7.88
N GLU A 70 -15.51 -3.25 -8.72
CA GLU A 70 -14.66 -2.40 -9.56
C GLU A 70 -14.13 -1.21 -8.74
N HIS A 71 -12.83 -0.97 -8.82
CA HIS A 71 -12.22 0.17 -8.17
C HIS A 71 -12.49 1.45 -8.98
N LYS A 72 -13.03 2.48 -8.30
CA LYS A 72 -13.09 3.83 -8.86
C LYS A 72 -11.68 4.39 -9.09
N ASP A 73 -11.54 5.21 -10.11
CA ASP A 73 -10.27 5.82 -10.52
C ASP A 73 -9.60 6.61 -9.38
N ILE A 74 -8.27 6.65 -9.36
CA ILE A 74 -7.45 7.39 -8.40
C ILE A 74 -7.85 8.86 -8.37
N ALA A 75 -8.15 9.47 -9.52
CA ALA A 75 -8.62 10.86 -9.60
C ALA A 75 -9.85 11.12 -8.72
N THR A 76 -10.82 10.20 -8.73
CA THR A 76 -12.03 10.34 -7.90
C THR A 76 -11.76 10.21 -6.39
N ARG A 77 -10.65 9.58 -5.99
CA ARG A 77 -10.26 9.52 -4.57
C ARG A 77 -9.75 10.88 -4.10
N THR A 78 -8.89 11.53 -4.88
CA THR A 78 -8.34 12.85 -4.57
C THR A 78 -9.43 13.91 -4.48
N GLU A 79 -10.39 13.91 -5.41
CA GLU A 79 -11.54 14.82 -5.38
C GLU A 79 -12.38 14.67 -4.11
N ARG A 80 -12.62 13.43 -3.66
CA ARG A 80 -13.38 13.16 -2.43
C ARG A 80 -12.63 13.64 -1.19
N LEU A 81 -11.32 13.44 -1.13
CA LEU A 81 -10.49 13.94 -0.02
C LEU A 81 -10.52 15.46 0.02
N ASN A 82 -10.38 16.12 -1.14
CA ASN A 82 -10.49 17.58 -1.26
C ASN A 82 -11.82 18.10 -0.73
N ALA A 83 -12.93 17.50 -1.16
CA ALA A 83 -14.26 17.94 -0.71
C ALA A 83 -14.43 17.84 0.81
N ILE A 84 -13.88 16.79 1.44
CA ILE A 84 -13.90 16.62 2.91
C ILE A 84 -13.06 17.71 3.60
N ILE A 85 -11.87 18.01 3.07
CA ILE A 85 -10.99 19.05 3.59
C ILE A 85 -11.63 20.44 3.44
N ASP A 86 -12.18 20.74 2.27
CA ASP A 86 -12.83 22.03 2.00
C ASP A 86 -14.04 22.26 2.92
N HIS A 87 -14.83 21.22 3.16
CA HIS A 87 -15.94 21.30 4.12
C HIS A 87 -15.44 21.67 5.52
N ALA A 88 -14.40 21.00 6.02
CA ALA A 88 -13.85 21.28 7.35
C ALA A 88 -13.21 22.66 7.45
N LEU A 89 -12.59 23.16 6.37
CA LEU A 89 -12.05 24.52 6.33
C LEU A 89 -13.14 25.60 6.36
N GLN A 90 -14.32 25.31 5.81
CA GLN A 90 -15.45 26.27 5.78
C GLN A 90 -16.14 26.41 7.14
N ASP A 91 -16.33 25.32 7.87
CA ASP A 91 -17.04 25.32 9.17
C ASP A 91 -16.10 25.31 10.39
N GLY A 92 -14.79 25.22 10.18
CA GLY A 92 -13.78 25.15 11.24
C GLY A 92 -13.77 23.81 11.99
N GLY A 93 -14.37 22.77 11.41
CA GLY A 93 -14.49 21.44 11.98
C GLY A 93 -13.18 20.65 12.00
N VAL A 94 -13.20 19.52 12.71
CA VAL A 94 -12.06 18.59 12.82
C VAL A 94 -12.35 17.32 12.00
N ILE A 95 -11.39 16.93 11.16
CA ILE A 95 -11.45 15.66 10.43
C ILE A 95 -10.71 14.59 11.22
N LEU A 96 -11.42 13.55 11.66
CA LEU A 96 -10.83 12.38 12.30
C LEU A 96 -10.77 11.21 11.31
N ILE A 97 -9.57 10.72 11.01
CA ILE A 97 -9.36 9.61 10.08
C ILE A 97 -8.76 8.39 10.81
N PRO A 98 -9.55 7.34 11.07
CA PRO A 98 -9.01 6.09 11.60
C PRO A 98 -8.26 5.35 10.49
N ALA A 99 -6.99 5.01 10.73
CA ALA A 99 -6.17 4.30 9.77
C ALA A 99 -5.16 3.37 10.45
N PHE A 100 -4.81 2.27 9.78
CA PHE A 100 -3.70 1.42 10.20
C PHE A 100 -2.38 2.19 10.13
N SER A 101 -1.48 1.93 11.09
CA SER A 101 -0.19 2.62 11.18
C SER A 101 0.78 2.34 10.03
N VAL A 102 0.49 1.34 9.20
CA VAL A 102 1.28 0.94 8.02
C VAL A 102 0.37 0.87 6.79
N GLY A 103 0.81 1.42 5.66
CA GLY A 103 0.06 1.41 4.40
C GLY A 103 -0.78 2.68 4.25
N ARG A 104 -2.08 2.59 4.56
CA ARG A 104 -3.06 3.66 4.30
C ARG A 104 -2.74 5.00 4.97
N THR A 105 -2.16 5.00 6.17
CA THR A 105 -1.71 6.23 6.81
C THR A 105 -0.68 6.97 5.96
N GLN A 106 0.28 6.25 5.37
CA GLN A 106 1.34 6.86 4.56
C GLN A 106 0.79 7.39 3.23
N GLU A 107 -0.12 6.66 2.58
CA GLU A 107 -0.80 7.12 1.36
C GLU A 107 -1.58 8.41 1.62
N LEU A 108 -2.38 8.47 2.69
CA LEU A 108 -3.14 9.67 3.06
C LEU A 108 -2.21 10.86 3.36
N LEU A 109 -1.13 10.64 4.09
CA LEU A 109 -0.15 11.71 4.37
C LEU A 109 0.48 12.25 3.09
N PHE A 110 0.76 11.38 2.11
CA PHE A 110 1.27 11.80 0.81
C PHE A 110 0.24 12.65 0.06
N ASP A 111 -1.01 12.20 -0.02
CA ASP A 111 -2.07 12.93 -0.72
C ASP A 111 -2.32 14.31 -0.08
N ILE A 112 -2.37 14.37 1.26
CA ILE A 112 -2.59 15.64 1.97
C ILE A 112 -1.37 16.57 1.81
N GLU A 113 -0.14 16.05 1.84
CA GLU A 113 1.07 16.84 1.58
C GLU A 113 1.04 17.48 0.18
N GLN A 114 0.63 16.72 -0.84
CA GLN A 114 0.45 17.26 -2.19
C GLN A 114 -0.57 18.39 -2.22
N LEU A 115 -1.71 18.24 -1.53
CA LEU A 115 -2.74 19.26 -1.45
C LEU A 115 -2.26 20.53 -0.73
N ILE A 116 -1.57 20.37 0.40
CA ILE A 116 -0.99 21.49 1.15
C ILE A 116 -0.03 22.27 0.25
N HIS A 117 0.85 21.58 -0.46
CA HIS A 117 1.83 22.22 -1.34
C HIS A 117 1.18 22.92 -2.54
N GLN A 118 0.16 22.31 -3.15
CA GLN A 118 -0.50 22.87 -4.34
C GLN A 118 -1.34 24.12 -4.00
N ARG A 119 -1.90 24.19 -2.80
CA ARG A 119 -2.85 25.24 -2.39
C ARG A 119 -2.32 26.19 -1.30
N ASP A 120 -1.06 26.02 -0.89
CA ASP A 120 -0.42 26.75 0.21
C ASP A 120 -1.25 26.75 1.51
N LEU A 121 -1.74 25.58 1.90
CA LEU A 121 -2.61 25.41 3.09
C LEU A 121 -1.84 25.13 4.37
N SER A 122 -0.52 25.36 4.38
CA SER A 122 0.36 24.97 5.49
C SER A 122 -0.02 25.62 6.83
N SER A 123 -0.57 26.83 6.78
CA SER A 123 -1.01 27.60 7.94
C SER A 123 -2.47 27.33 8.35
N SER A 124 -3.30 26.84 7.43
CA SER A 124 -4.74 26.66 7.63
C SER A 124 -5.15 25.21 7.93
N LEU A 125 -4.26 24.23 7.71
CA LEU A 125 -4.55 22.80 7.88
C LEU A 125 -3.53 22.11 8.80
N PRO A 126 -3.66 22.24 10.14
CA PRO A 126 -2.80 21.50 11.07
C PRO A 126 -3.09 20.00 11.01
N ILE A 127 -2.05 19.18 10.80
CA ILE A 127 -2.15 17.72 10.76
C ILE A 127 -1.49 17.11 11.99
N ILE A 128 -2.24 16.29 12.71
CA ILE A 128 -1.75 15.54 13.87
C ILE A 128 -1.76 14.06 13.54
N LEU A 129 -0.59 13.41 13.62
CA LEU A 129 -0.45 11.96 13.52
C LEU A 129 -0.25 11.37 14.92
N ASP A 130 -1.32 10.83 15.50
CA ASP A 130 -1.28 10.21 16.82
C ASP A 130 -0.95 8.71 16.75
N SER A 131 0.25 8.39 16.28
CA SER A 131 0.78 7.02 16.33
C SER A 131 2.30 7.01 16.30
N PRO A 132 2.97 6.62 17.41
CA PRO A 132 4.42 6.43 17.44
C PRO A 132 4.90 5.39 16.40
N LEU A 133 4.08 4.36 16.15
CA LEU A 133 4.38 3.33 15.15
C LEU A 133 4.32 3.92 13.73
N ALA A 134 3.26 4.64 13.39
CA ALA A 134 3.13 5.26 12.08
C ALA A 134 4.29 6.23 11.82
N LYS A 135 4.66 7.04 12.82
CA LYS A 135 5.82 7.95 12.73
C LYS A 135 7.12 7.21 12.44
N ARG A 136 7.35 6.04 13.06
CA ARG A 136 8.53 5.19 12.78
C ARG A 136 8.48 4.60 11.39
N VAL A 137 7.32 4.07 10.97
CA VAL A 137 7.12 3.46 9.66
C VAL A 137 7.33 4.47 8.55
N THR A 138 6.79 5.69 8.68
CA THR A 138 7.00 6.77 7.70
C THR A 138 8.49 7.10 7.51
N LYS A 139 9.31 7.04 8.57
CA LYS A 139 10.77 7.17 8.43
C LYS A 139 11.38 6.03 7.62
N THR A 140 10.88 4.80 7.79
CA THR A 140 11.31 3.63 7.03
C THR A 140 10.98 3.77 5.54
N TYR A 141 9.78 4.23 5.17
CA TYR A 141 9.42 4.52 3.77
C TYR A 141 10.42 5.50 3.12
N ARG A 142 10.82 6.57 3.83
CA ARG A 142 11.82 7.54 3.32
C ARG A 142 13.19 6.90 3.04
N ARG A 143 13.58 5.88 3.81
CA ARG A 143 14.85 5.15 3.62
C ARG A 143 14.84 4.26 2.38
N PHE A 144 13.69 3.66 2.06
CA PHE A 144 13.56 2.68 0.99
C PHE A 144 12.99 3.24 -0.32
N LYS A 145 12.74 4.55 -0.42
CA LYS A 145 12.24 5.26 -1.63
C LYS A 145 13.13 5.10 -2.89
N LYS A 146 14.34 4.51 -2.78
CA LYS A 146 15.30 4.33 -3.88
C LYS A 146 15.28 2.91 -4.51
N LEU A 147 14.39 2.02 -4.08
CA LEU A 147 14.17 0.71 -4.71
C LEU A 147 13.12 0.81 -5.81
#